data_AF-A0A8E2QBM1-F1
#
_entry.id   AF-A0A8E2QBM1-F1
#
_cell.length_a   1.000
_cell.length_b   1.000
_cell.length_c   1.000
_cell.angle_alpha   90.00
_cell.angle_beta   90.00
_cell.angle_gamma   90.00
#
_symmetry.space_group_name_H-M   'P 1'
#
loop_
_entity.id
_entity.type
_entity.pdbx_description
1 polymer ?
#
loop_
_entity_poly.entity_id
_entity_poly.type
_entity_poly.pdbx_seq_one_letter_code
_entity_poly.pdbx_strand_id
1 'polypeptide(L)' 'MAGAKSGALIGAFAGPVGMTLGSLAGAILGGLAGGTAGGLAGAKMGEEIDSHVLDNYECHHCGTAFTQSDR' A
#
# COMPACT_ATOMS: atom_id res chain seq x y z
N MET A 1 6.98 -11.09 -1.34
CA MET A 1 7.43 -12.51 -1.25
C MET A 1 7.88 -12.94 0.16
N ALA A 2 7.98 -12.06 1.15
CA ALA A 2 8.42 -12.44 2.50
C ALA A 2 7.53 -13.52 3.14
N GLY A 3 6.20 -13.37 3.07
CA GLY A 3 5.26 -14.33 3.64
C GLY A 3 5.39 -15.75 3.06
N ALA A 4 5.56 -15.89 1.73
CA ALA A 4 5.75 -17.19 1.09
C ALA A 4 7.04 -17.91 1.56
N LYS A 5 8.12 -17.15 1.74
CA LYS A 5 9.41 -17.67 2.21
C LYS A 5 9.31 -18.11 3.67
N SER A 6 8.71 -17.28 4.53
CA SER A 6 8.48 -17.62 5.93
C SER A 6 7.56 -18.83 6.08
N GLY A 7 6.50 -18.91 5.28
CA GLY A 7 5.58 -20.04 5.28
C GLY A 7 6.24 -21.34 4.81
N ALA A 8 7.11 -21.29 3.80
CA ALA A 8 7.90 -22.44 3.38
C ALA A 8 8.85 -22.92 4.49
N LEU A 9 9.54 -21.99 5.17
CA LEU A 9 10.47 -22.29 6.27
C LEU A 9 9.76 -22.95 7.45
N ILE A 10 8.60 -22.44 7.85
CA ILE A 10 7.79 -23.03 8.92
C ILE A 10 7.21 -24.39 8.49
N GLY A 11 6.82 -24.51 7.22
CA GLY A 11 6.29 -25.75 6.65
C GLY A 11 7.35 -26.85 6.40
N ALA A 12 8.64 -26.50 6.43
CA ALA A 12 9.73 -27.42 6.15
C ALA A 12 9.78 -28.62 7.13
N PHE A 13 9.34 -28.43 8.37
CA PHE A 13 9.26 -29.51 9.37
C PHE A 13 8.28 -30.63 8.98
N ALA A 14 7.29 -30.34 8.13
CA ALA A 14 6.33 -31.32 7.61
C ALA A 14 6.71 -31.84 6.20
N GLY A 15 7.95 -31.61 5.74
CA GLY A 15 8.46 -32.09 4.47
C GLY A 15 7.94 -31.31 3.25
N PRO A 16 8.05 -31.88 2.03
CA PRO A 16 7.73 -31.17 0.78
C PRO A 16 6.29 -30.66 0.69
N VAL A 17 5.35 -31.43 1.22
CA VAL A 17 3.93 -31.05 1.25
C VAL A 17 3.71 -29.89 2.22
N GLY A 18 4.37 -29.90 3.37
CA GLY A 18 4.34 -28.79 4.33
C GLY A 18 4.92 -27.50 3.76
N MET A 19 6.04 -27.57 3.04
CA MET A 19 6.66 -26.40 2.39
C MET A 19 5.73 -25.76 1.36
N THR A 20 5.09 -26.57 0.51
CA THR A 20 4.19 -26.05 -0.54
C THR A 20 2.96 -25.38 0.06
N LEU A 21 2.26 -26.05 0.98
CA LEU A 21 1.10 -25.49 1.69
C LEU A 21 1.47 -24.25 2.51
N GLY A 22 2.57 -24.31 3.25
CA GLY A 22 3.06 -23.19 4.04
C GLY A 22 3.42 -21.99 3.16
N SER A 23 4.09 -22.23 2.03
CA SER A 23 4.44 -21.17 1.09
C SER A 23 3.22 -20.51 0.46
N LEU A 24 2.19 -21.27 0.08
CA LEU A 24 0.96 -20.75 -0.49
C LEU A 24 0.20 -19.90 0.54
N ALA A 25 0.00 -20.45 1.74
CA ALA A 25 -0.68 -19.74 2.83
C ALA A 25 0.07 -18.44 3.19
N GLY A 26 1.39 -18.52 3.33
CA GLY A 26 2.24 -17.37 3.60
C GLY A 26 2.23 -16.33 2.46
N ALA A 27 2.14 -16.76 1.20
CA ALA A 27 2.03 -15.85 0.07
C ALA A 27 0.71 -15.07 0.09
N ILE A 28 -0.40 -15.75 0.36
CA ILE A 28 -1.74 -15.15 0.42
C ILE A 28 -1.80 -14.15 1.58
N LEU A 29 -1.42 -14.56 2.79
CA LEU A 29 -1.44 -13.69 3.96
C LEU A 29 -0.49 -12.50 3.82
N GLY A 30 0.72 -12.74 3.32
CA GLY A 30 1.69 -11.67 3.07
C GLY A 30 1.24 -10.71 1.97
N GLY A 31 0.55 -11.20 0.94
CA GLY A 31 -0.02 -10.38 -0.13
C GLY A 31 -1.17 -9.52 0.36
N LEU A 32 -2.09 -10.09 1.16
CA LEU A 32 -3.20 -9.36 1.76
C LEU A 32 -2.72 -8.26 2.70
N ALA A 33 -1.84 -8.59 3.66
CA ALA A 33 -1.32 -7.61 4.60
C ALA A 33 -0.47 -6.52 3.93
N GLY A 34 0.35 -6.89 2.94
CA GLY A 34 1.12 -5.93 2.17
C GLY A 34 0.24 -5.03 1.30
N GLY A 35 -0.80 -5.60 0.69
CA GLY A 35 -1.75 -4.87 -0.14
C GLY A 35 -2.59 -3.88 0.66
N THR A 36 -3.07 -4.26 1.84
CA THR A 36 -3.82 -3.34 2.72
C THR A 36 -2.93 -2.23 3.26
N ALA A 37 -1.74 -2.55 3.75
CA ALA A 37 -0.79 -1.56 4.25
C ALA A 37 -0.37 -0.59 3.14
N GLY A 38 -0.06 -1.10 1.94
CA GLY A 38 0.28 -0.28 0.78
C GLY A 38 -0.89 0.59 0.31
N GLY A 39 -2.11 0.06 0.32
CA GLY A 39 -3.32 0.80 -0.03
C GLY A 39 -3.61 1.95 0.94
N LEU A 40 -3.51 1.70 2.25
CA LEU A 40 -3.67 2.75 3.27
C LEU A 40 -2.58 3.81 3.18
N ALA A 41 -1.32 3.40 3.04
CA ALA A 41 -0.21 4.31 2.86
C ALA A 41 -0.37 5.17 1.59
N GLY A 42 -0.79 4.55 0.48
CA GLY A 42 -1.06 5.24 -0.78
C GLY A 42 -2.23 6.22 -0.67
N ALA A 43 -3.31 5.84 0.03
CA ALA A 43 -4.44 6.73 0.27
C ALA A 43 -4.04 7.96 1.10
N LYS A 44 -3.25 7.75 2.16
CA LYS A 44 -2.74 8.86 2.98
C LYS A 44 -1.77 9.76 2.22
N MET A 45 -0.87 9.17 1.44
CA MET A 45 0.02 9.94 0.57
C MET A 45 -0.76 10.72 -0.50
N GLY A 46 -1.81 10.13 -1.06
CA GLY A 46 -2.70 10.78 -2.00
C GLY A 46 -3.45 11.96 -1.41
N GLU A 47 -3.97 11.85 -0.19
CA GLU A 47 -4.62 12.94 0.56
C GLU A 47 -3.67 14.14 0.79
N GLU A 48 -2.41 13.86 1.15
CA GLU A 48 -1.39 14.89 1.33
C GLU A 48 -1.00 15.56 0.01
N ILE A 49 -0.91 14.80 -1.09
CA ILE A 49 -0.60 15.35 -2.42
C ILE A 49 -1.79 16.16 -2.95
N ASP A 50 -3.02 15.69 -2.78
CA ASP A 50 -4.23 16.38 -3.20
C ASP A 50 -4.33 17.76 -2.54
N SER A 51 -4.16 17.81 -1.22
CA SER A 51 -4.25 19.04 -0.42
C SER A 51 -3.11 20.03 -0.64
N HIS A 52 -1.88 19.58 -0.89
CA HIS A 52 -0.72 20.48 -1.01
C HIS A 52 -0.29 20.77 -2.45
N VAL A 53 -0.64 19.91 -3.41
CA VAL A 53 -0.15 20.00 -4.80
C VAL A 53 -1.28 20.22 -5.80
N LEU A 54 -2.42 19.52 -5.68
CA LEU A 54 -3.51 19.64 -6.65
C LEU A 54 -4.53 20.73 -6.31
N ASP A 55 -4.78 21.00 -5.04
CA ASP A 55 -5.67 22.06 -4.59
C ASP A 55 -5.03 23.45 -4.60
N ASN A 56 -3.85 23.62 -5.20
CA ASN A 56 -3.27 24.92 -5.48
C ASN A 56 -3.85 25.48 -6.79
N TYR A 57 -5.01 26.11 -6.73
CA TYR A 57 -5.64 26.75 -7.88
C TYR A 57 -5.05 28.14 -8.09
N GLU A 58 -4.67 28.48 -9.32
CA GLU A 58 -4.19 29.82 -9.67
C GLU A 58 -5.14 30.47 -10.68
N CYS A 59 -5.54 31.71 -10.42
CA CYS A 59 -6.32 32.48 -11.39
C CYS A 59 -5.41 32.92 -12.54
N HIS A 60 -5.57 32.35 -13.73
CA HIS A 60 -4.81 32.74 -14.92
C HIS A 60 -5.05 34.20 -15.39
N HIS A 61 -6.03 34.90 -14.84
CA HIS A 61 -6.26 36.31 -15.14
C HIS A 61 -5.51 37.27 -14.20
N CYS A 62 -5.37 36.93 -12.91
CA CYS A 62 -4.79 37.83 -11.89
C CYS A 62 -3.59 37.25 -11.12
N GLY A 63 -3.23 35.99 -11.36
CA GLY A 63 -2.08 35.32 -10.73
C GLY A 63 -2.24 35.01 -9.24
N THR A 64 -3.45 35.14 -8.70
CA THR A 64 -3.72 34.84 -7.29
C THR A 64 -3.91 33.34 -7.12
N ALA A 65 -3.13 32.74 -6.21
CA ALA A 65 -3.27 31.35 -5.80
C ALA A 65 -4.28 31.22 -4.64
N PHE A 66 -5.11 30.18 -4.67
CA PHE A 66 -6.14 29.90 -3.68
C PHE A 66 -6.31 28.38 -3.52
N THR A 67 -6.73 27.96 -2.33
CA THR A 67 -6.94 26.55 -2.02
C THR A 67 -8.41 26.24 -1.85
N GLN A 68 -8.79 24.96 -1.97
CA GLN A 68 -10.18 24.56 -1.75
C GLN A 68 -10.68 24.83 -0.31
N SER A 69 -9.76 24.97 0.65
CA SER A 69 -10.05 25.24 2.06
C SER A 69 -10.31 26.73 2.37
N ASP A 70 -10.13 27.64 1.41
CA ASP A 70 -10.41 29.08 1.56
C ASP A 70 -11.91 29.46 1.41
N ARG A 71 -12.82 28.49 1.62
CA ARG A 71 -14.26 28.65 1.37
C ARG A 71 -15.08 28.97 2.62
#